data_AF-A0A3Q4I379-F1
#
_entry.id   AF-A0A3Q4I379-F1
#
_cell.length_a   1.000
_cell.length_b   1.000
_cell.length_c   1.000
_cell.angle_alpha   90.00
_cell.angle_beta   90.00
_cell.angle_gamma   90.00
#
_symmetry.space_group_name_H-M   'P 1'
#
loop_
_entity.id
_entity.type
_entity.pdbx_description
1 polymer ?
#
loop_
_entity_poly.entity_id
_entity_poly.type
_entity_poly.pdbx_seq_one_letter_code
_entity_poly.pdbx_strand_id
1 'polypeptide(L)'
;MAPSIVLLILLPLFGLQMMLVAKPTPRCRPLTGRVVTGAHHLLKAMGPEFPLHCRPVNANISFPDSTLPTTAANRSQCPRVLWVVYKSLEGMWLTYEEHELPVGDGGVHWDEKKLEEFFTLQDRLQDEGRCVSTRAHLSLLSSYFSNVTAVIGQQDSAACGWEALRRDVIWVLKSTQQIHRSCFNWSHAQ
;
A
#
# COMPACT_ATOMS: atom_id res chain seq x y z
N MET A 1 -7.05 29.80 57.75
CA MET A 1 -6.47 30.00 56.41
C MET A 1 -5.51 28.86 56.12
N ALA A 2 -5.99 27.78 55.49
CA ALA A 2 -5.11 26.74 54.94
C ALA A 2 -5.73 26.00 53.72
N PRO A 3 -6.30 26.68 52.70
CA PRO A 3 -6.80 25.98 51.52
C PRO A 3 -5.71 25.70 50.46
N SER A 4 -4.47 26.17 50.67
CA SER A 4 -3.45 26.23 49.60
C SER A 4 -2.57 24.98 49.51
N ILE A 5 -2.26 24.32 50.64
CA ILE A 5 -1.31 23.19 50.68
C ILE A 5 -1.93 21.91 50.10
N VAL A 6 -3.22 21.67 50.34
CA VAL A 6 -3.94 20.50 49.80
C VAL A 6 -4.04 20.58 48.28
N LEU A 7 -4.29 21.78 47.73
CA LEU A 7 -4.36 21.99 46.28
C LEU A 7 -3.00 21.75 45.59
N LEU A 8 -1.90 22.19 46.24
CA LEU A 8 -0.54 22.06 45.72
C LEU A 8 -0.03 20.61 45.67
N ILE A 9 -0.60 19.70 46.47
CA ILE A 9 -0.23 18.27 46.47
C ILE A 9 -1.11 17.47 45.48
N LEU A 10 -2.38 17.83 45.34
CA LEU A 10 -3.32 17.12 44.45
C LEU A 10 -3.03 17.34 42.95
N LEU A 11 -2.64 18.55 42.56
CA LEU A 11 -2.29 18.89 41.17
C LEU A 11 -1.14 18.03 40.59
N PRO A 12 0.02 17.88 41.24
CA PRO A 12 1.11 17.04 40.72
C PRO A 12 0.78 15.54 40.76
N LEU A 13 -0.02 15.08 41.75
CA LEU A 13 -0.51 13.70 41.78
C LEU A 13 -1.44 13.39 40.60
N PHE A 14 -2.31 14.34 40.23
CA PHE A 14 -3.18 14.22 39.06
C PHE A 14 -2.39 14.21 37.75
N GLY A 15 -1.33 15.02 37.66
CA GLY A 15 -0.39 15.02 36.53
C GLY A 15 0.37 13.69 36.37
N LEU A 16 0.80 13.07 37.49
CA LEU A 16 1.49 11.78 37.46
C LEU A 16 0.57 10.62 37.01
N GLN A 17 -0.71 10.64 37.41
CA GLN A 17 -1.69 9.63 37.00
C GLN A 17 -1.96 9.66 35.50
N MET A 18 -1.99 10.85 34.88
CA MET A 18 -2.19 10.99 33.43
C MET A 18 -1.01 10.44 32.60
N MET A 19 0.22 10.48 33.13
CA MET A 19 1.40 9.91 32.46
C MET A 19 1.47 8.37 32.57
N LEU A 20 0.91 7.80 33.64
CA LEU A 20 0.83 6.34 33.86
C LEU A 20 -0.28 5.66 33.05
N VAL A 21 -1.29 6.40 32.59
CA VAL A 21 -2.41 5.90 31.75
C VAL A 21 -2.17 6.15 30.26
N ALA A 22 -1.03 6.72 29.87
CA ALA A 22 -0.60 6.73 28.48
C ALA A 22 -0.27 5.29 28.05
N LYS A 23 -1.31 4.53 27.67
CA LYS A 23 -1.18 3.27 26.93
C LYS A 23 -0.17 3.55 25.82
N PRO A 24 0.94 2.80 25.71
CA PRO A 24 1.83 2.95 24.58
C PRO A 24 0.96 2.83 23.34
N THR A 25 0.88 3.92 22.56
CA THR A 25 0.15 3.91 21.29
C THR A 25 0.60 2.66 20.55
N PRO A 26 -0.31 1.76 20.15
CA PRO A 26 0.08 0.51 19.52
C PRO A 26 1.02 0.86 18.38
N ARG A 27 2.30 0.47 18.53
CA ARG A 27 3.29 0.70 17.48
C ARG A 27 2.75 -0.02 16.26
N CYS A 28 2.52 0.74 15.20
CA CYS A 28 2.01 0.15 13.98
C CYS A 28 2.95 -0.98 13.55
N ARG A 29 2.40 -2.18 13.32
CA ARG A 29 3.22 -3.30 12.86
C ARG A 29 3.72 -2.94 11.46
N PRO A 30 5.03 -2.91 11.22
CA PRO A 30 5.52 -2.72 9.86
C PRO A 30 5.08 -3.92 9.01
N LEU A 31 4.76 -3.67 7.74
CA LEU A 31 4.44 -4.71 6.78
C LEU A 31 5.56 -5.75 6.72
N THR A 32 5.20 -7.03 6.70
CA THR A 32 6.17 -8.12 6.64
C THR A 32 6.82 -8.17 5.26
N GLY A 33 8.13 -7.92 5.22
CA GLY A 33 8.88 -7.83 3.97
C GLY A 33 8.78 -9.12 3.13
N ARG A 34 8.84 -10.30 3.76
CA ARG A 34 8.69 -11.57 3.01
C ARG A 34 7.32 -11.72 2.33
N VAL A 35 6.25 -11.24 2.98
CA VAL A 35 4.89 -11.31 2.43
C VAL A 35 4.76 -10.34 1.25
N VAL A 36 5.30 -9.12 1.36
CA VAL A 36 5.39 -8.16 0.24
C VAL A 36 6.19 -8.75 -0.94
N THR A 37 7.26 -9.52 -0.67
CA THR A 37 8.05 -10.19 -1.71
C THR A 37 7.24 -11.28 -2.39
N GLY A 38 6.49 -12.07 -1.63
CA GLY A 38 5.58 -13.08 -2.16
C GLY A 38 4.52 -12.47 -3.07
N ALA A 39 3.88 -11.39 -2.61
CA ALA A 39 2.89 -10.66 -3.40
C ALA A 39 3.47 -10.13 -4.72
N HIS A 40 4.69 -9.54 -4.68
CA HIS A 40 5.40 -9.11 -5.89
C HIS A 40 5.67 -10.27 -6.85
N HIS A 41 6.14 -11.42 -6.36
CA HIS A 41 6.42 -12.58 -7.20
C HIS A 41 5.16 -13.15 -7.86
N LEU A 42 4.05 -13.22 -7.13
CA LEU A 42 2.77 -13.69 -7.65
C LEU A 42 2.25 -12.76 -8.76
N LEU A 43 2.20 -11.45 -8.53
CA LEU A 43 1.78 -10.49 -9.56
C LEU A 43 2.65 -10.54 -10.81
N LYS A 44 3.96 -10.70 -10.63
CA LYS A 44 4.88 -10.82 -11.75
C LYS A 44 4.64 -12.10 -12.55
N ALA A 45 4.38 -13.20 -11.87
CA ALA A 45 4.25 -14.53 -12.47
C ALA A 45 2.82 -14.88 -12.95
N MET A 46 1.81 -14.06 -12.63
CA MET A 46 0.43 -14.35 -13.02
C MET A 46 0.16 -14.05 -14.50
N GLY A 47 0.83 -13.07 -15.10
CA GLY A 47 0.62 -12.68 -16.49
C GLY A 47 1.91 -12.67 -17.31
N PRO A 48 1.80 -12.55 -18.64
CA PRO A 48 2.95 -12.42 -19.54
C PRO A 48 3.73 -11.12 -19.29
N GLU A 49 4.75 -10.83 -20.10
CA GLU A 49 5.34 -9.48 -20.08
C GLU A 49 4.32 -8.41 -20.52
N PHE A 50 4.57 -7.17 -20.12
CA PHE A 50 3.68 -6.05 -20.41
C PHE A 50 3.45 -5.89 -21.93
N PRO A 51 2.19 -5.93 -22.43
CA PRO A 51 1.93 -5.97 -23.86
C PRO A 51 2.38 -4.70 -24.60
N LEU A 52 3.07 -4.88 -25.73
CA LEU A 52 3.59 -3.75 -26.53
C LEU A 52 2.48 -2.82 -27.03
N HIS A 53 1.32 -3.38 -27.41
CA HIS A 53 0.17 -2.62 -27.90
C HIS A 53 -0.46 -1.73 -26.82
N CYS A 54 -0.23 -2.01 -25.54
CA CYS A 54 -0.73 -1.19 -24.43
C CYS A 54 0.16 0.02 -24.11
N ARG A 55 1.35 0.14 -24.73
CA ARG A 55 2.26 1.27 -24.47
C ARG A 55 1.65 2.65 -24.75
N PRO A 56 0.91 2.90 -25.83
CA PRO A 56 0.34 4.23 -26.12
C PRO A 56 -0.72 4.64 -25.10
N VAL A 57 -1.62 3.72 -24.72
CA VAL A 57 -2.64 3.94 -23.69
C VAL A 57 -1.97 4.26 -22.34
N ASN A 58 -0.92 3.52 -22.01
CA ASN A 58 -0.26 3.65 -20.72
C ASN A 58 0.76 4.80 -20.64
N ALA A 59 1.13 5.44 -21.74
CA ALA A 59 1.95 6.65 -21.69
C ALA A 59 1.25 7.79 -20.91
N ASN A 60 -0.08 7.72 -20.81
CA ASN A 60 -0.91 8.70 -20.12
C ASN A 60 -1.29 8.27 -18.68
N ILE A 61 -0.96 7.04 -18.26
CA ILE A 61 -1.27 6.51 -16.93
C ILE A 61 -0.01 5.86 -16.35
N SER A 62 0.58 6.58 -15.42
CA SER A 62 1.75 6.14 -14.67
C SER A 62 1.54 6.37 -13.18
N PHE A 63 2.07 5.46 -12.38
CA PHE A 63 2.16 5.65 -10.95
C PHE A 63 2.88 6.97 -10.62
N PRO A 64 2.38 7.76 -9.65
CA PRO A 64 3.03 9.02 -9.30
C PRO A 64 4.28 8.73 -8.45
N ASP A 65 5.43 8.57 -9.09
CA ASP A 65 6.71 8.24 -8.45
C ASP A 65 7.11 9.22 -7.33
N SER A 66 6.66 10.48 -7.43
CA SER A 66 6.84 11.50 -6.41
C SER A 66 6.21 11.14 -5.05
N THR A 67 5.36 10.11 -5.00
CA THR A 67 4.78 9.57 -3.75
C THR A 67 5.80 8.80 -2.90
N LEU A 68 6.89 8.32 -3.49
CA LEU A 68 7.98 7.63 -2.80
C LEU A 68 9.24 8.51 -2.72
N PRO A 69 10.05 8.40 -1.65
CA PRO A 69 11.39 8.96 -1.62
C PRO A 69 12.27 8.32 -2.71
N THR A 70 13.11 9.11 -3.38
CA THR A 70 14.02 8.60 -4.43
C THR A 70 15.24 7.86 -3.87
N THR A 71 15.55 8.07 -2.59
CA THR A 71 16.65 7.42 -1.88
C THR A 71 16.13 6.59 -0.71
N ALA A 72 16.99 5.77 -0.10
CA ALA A 72 16.64 5.00 1.09
C ALA A 72 15.96 5.88 2.15
N ALA A 73 14.80 5.44 2.63
CA ALA A 73 13.99 6.22 3.54
C ALA A 73 14.62 6.20 4.94
N ASN A 74 14.65 7.36 5.59
CA ASN A 74 14.93 7.39 7.02
C ASN A 74 13.71 6.93 7.83
N ARG A 75 13.90 6.72 9.14
CA ARG A 75 12.83 6.20 10.01
C ARG A 75 11.56 7.05 10.01
N SER A 76 11.68 8.38 9.91
CA SER A 76 10.53 9.29 9.82
C SER A 76 9.78 9.21 8.49
N GLN A 77 10.42 8.72 7.42
CA GLN A 77 9.81 8.53 6.11
C GLN A 77 9.16 7.15 5.93
N CYS A 78 9.51 6.16 6.75
CA CYS A 78 8.94 4.81 6.64
C CYS A 78 7.41 4.73 6.71
N PRO A 79 6.69 5.51 7.54
CA PRO A 79 5.23 5.51 7.50
C PRO A 79 4.66 5.83 6.12
N ARG A 80 5.28 6.77 5.39
CA ARG A 80 4.89 7.13 4.03
C ARG A 80 5.15 5.98 3.04
N VAL A 81 6.31 5.34 3.13
CA VAL A 81 6.64 4.18 2.28
C VAL A 81 5.64 3.04 2.49
N LEU A 82 5.39 2.66 3.75
CA LEU A 82 4.45 1.60 4.09
C LEU A 82 3.03 1.96 3.64
N TRP A 83 2.64 3.23 3.75
CA TRP A 83 1.33 3.70 3.31
C TRP A 83 1.16 3.59 1.80
N VAL A 84 2.20 3.92 1.01
CA VAL A 84 2.15 3.77 -0.44
C VAL A 84 1.97 2.30 -0.84
N VAL A 85 2.68 1.37 -0.19
CA VAL A 85 2.48 -0.07 -0.42
C VAL A 85 1.06 -0.48 -0.05
N TYR A 86 0.60 -0.10 1.14
CA TYR A 86 -0.73 -0.39 1.65
C TYR A 86 -1.83 0.08 0.69
N LYS A 87 -1.76 1.33 0.22
CA LYS A 87 -2.74 1.92 -0.72
C LYS A 87 -2.62 1.37 -2.14
N SER A 88 -1.43 0.96 -2.57
CA SER A 88 -1.26 0.31 -3.87
C SER A 88 -1.96 -1.05 -3.89
N LEU A 89 -1.82 -1.81 -2.80
CA LEU A 89 -2.49 -3.10 -2.61
C LEU A 89 -4.01 -2.94 -2.44
N GLU A 90 -4.45 -1.96 -1.66
CA GLU A 90 -5.87 -1.66 -1.45
C GLU A 90 -6.54 -1.24 -2.76
N GLY A 91 -5.95 -0.29 -3.51
CA GLY A 91 -6.54 0.16 -4.77
C GLY A 91 -6.58 -0.93 -5.84
N MET A 92 -5.61 -1.86 -5.86
CA MET A 92 -5.69 -3.03 -6.74
C MET A 92 -6.86 -3.95 -6.37
N TRP A 93 -7.04 -4.24 -5.08
CA TRP A 93 -8.17 -5.02 -4.59
C TRP A 93 -9.51 -4.36 -4.95
N LEU A 94 -9.68 -3.07 -4.62
CA LEU A 94 -10.91 -2.35 -4.91
C LEU A 94 -11.21 -2.30 -6.40
N THR A 95 -10.20 -2.10 -7.25
CA THR A 95 -10.38 -2.14 -8.69
C THR A 95 -10.90 -3.51 -9.15
N TYR A 96 -10.35 -4.60 -8.60
CA TYR A 96 -10.78 -5.99 -8.87
C TYR A 96 -12.19 -6.30 -8.36
N GLU A 97 -12.56 -5.76 -7.20
CA GLU A 97 -13.90 -5.94 -6.65
C GLU A 97 -14.96 -5.17 -7.45
N GLU A 98 -14.62 -3.99 -7.97
CA GLU A 98 -15.55 -3.10 -8.66
C GLU A 98 -15.65 -3.33 -10.18
N HIS A 99 -14.64 -3.95 -10.79
CA HIS A 99 -14.54 -4.11 -12.25
C HIS A 99 -14.18 -5.55 -12.63
N GLU A 100 -14.85 -6.06 -13.67
CA GLU A 100 -14.57 -7.38 -14.21
C GLU A 100 -13.26 -7.40 -15.03
N LEU A 101 -12.53 -8.52 -14.94
CA LEU A 101 -11.41 -8.78 -15.82
C LEU A 101 -11.94 -9.09 -17.24
N PRO A 102 -11.46 -8.40 -18.30
CA PRO A 102 -11.88 -8.71 -19.66
C PRO A 102 -11.40 -10.12 -20.03
N VAL A 103 -12.33 -10.98 -20.46
CA VAL A 103 -12.10 -12.37 -20.86
C VAL A 103 -12.12 -12.54 -22.38
N GLY A 104 -11.43 -13.56 -22.89
CA GLY A 104 -11.41 -13.90 -24.32
C GLY A 104 -10.37 -13.14 -25.14
N ASP A 105 -10.59 -13.06 -26.46
CA ASP A 105 -9.67 -12.40 -27.39
C ASP A 105 -9.56 -10.90 -27.07
N GLY A 106 -8.35 -10.44 -26.75
CA GLY A 106 -8.10 -9.07 -26.29
C GLY A 106 -8.25 -8.86 -24.78
N GLY A 107 -8.56 -9.91 -24.02
CA GLY A 107 -8.63 -9.89 -22.55
C GLY A 107 -7.27 -10.05 -21.85
N VAL A 108 -7.30 -10.02 -20.53
CA VAL A 108 -6.11 -10.34 -19.71
C VAL A 108 -5.91 -11.84 -19.62
N HIS A 109 -4.65 -12.26 -19.71
CA HIS A 109 -4.26 -13.66 -19.64
C HIS A 109 -3.55 -13.93 -18.31
N TRP A 110 -4.26 -13.73 -17.21
CA TRP A 110 -3.73 -13.91 -15.86
C TRP A 110 -4.07 -15.30 -15.32
N ASP A 111 -3.09 -15.92 -14.67
CA ASP A 111 -3.24 -17.15 -13.91
C ASP A 111 -4.11 -16.88 -12.67
N GLU A 112 -5.34 -17.37 -12.72
CA GLU A 112 -6.37 -17.17 -11.69
C GLU A 112 -5.91 -17.67 -10.32
N LYS A 113 -5.21 -18.80 -10.26
CA LYS A 113 -4.69 -19.35 -9.00
C LYS A 113 -3.65 -18.42 -8.38
N LYS A 114 -2.72 -17.89 -9.19
CA LYS A 114 -1.73 -16.93 -8.70
C LYS A 114 -2.37 -15.60 -8.27
N LEU A 115 -3.45 -15.19 -8.94
CA LEU A 115 -4.22 -14.01 -8.56
C LEU A 115 -4.91 -14.20 -7.20
N GLU A 116 -5.53 -15.36 -6.98
CA GLU A 116 -6.13 -15.73 -5.68
C GLU A 116 -5.09 -15.79 -4.55
N GLU A 117 -3.94 -16.44 -4.81
CA GLU A 117 -2.83 -16.47 -3.86
C GLU A 117 -2.29 -15.06 -3.58
N PHE A 118 -2.25 -14.18 -4.59
CA PHE A 118 -1.86 -12.78 -4.41
C PHE A 118 -2.82 -12.06 -3.48
N PHE A 119 -4.13 -12.20 -3.68
CA PHE A 119 -5.13 -11.56 -2.82
C PHE A 119 -5.12 -12.10 -1.40
N THR A 120 -4.79 -13.38 -1.20
CA THR A 120 -4.54 -13.94 0.13
C THR A 120 -3.38 -13.23 0.85
N LEU A 121 -2.27 -12.97 0.14
CA LEU A 121 -1.15 -12.21 0.72
C LEU A 121 -1.48 -10.73 0.92
N GLN A 122 -2.27 -10.15 0.02
CA GLN A 122 -2.74 -8.78 0.11
C GLN A 122 -3.61 -8.57 1.34
N ASP A 123 -4.59 -9.44 1.62
CA ASP A 123 -5.43 -9.38 2.80
C ASP A 123 -4.61 -9.38 4.10
N ARG A 124 -3.65 -10.30 4.20
CA ARG A 124 -2.69 -10.31 5.32
C ARG A 124 -1.93 -8.98 5.47
N LEU A 125 -1.47 -8.40 4.37
CA LEU A 125 -0.76 -7.12 4.39
C LEU A 125 -1.68 -5.95 4.74
N GLN A 126 -2.95 -5.99 4.36
CA GLN A 126 -3.95 -5.03 4.79
C GLN A 126 -4.12 -5.10 6.31
N ASP A 127 -4.21 -6.31 6.87
CA ASP A 127 -4.30 -6.54 8.31
C ASP A 127 -3.08 -6.04 9.08
N GLU A 128 -1.88 -6.32 8.60
CA GLU A 128 -0.64 -5.81 9.18
C GLU A 128 -0.57 -4.27 9.11
N GLY A 129 -1.10 -3.69 8.03
CA GLY A 129 -1.00 -2.28 7.69
C GLY A 129 -2.13 -1.37 8.16
N ARG A 130 -3.19 -1.88 8.83
CA ARG A 130 -4.38 -1.07 9.21
C ARG A 130 -4.07 0.21 9.98
N CYS A 131 -2.98 0.20 10.74
CA CYS A 131 -2.51 1.32 11.55
C CYS A 131 -1.64 2.34 10.78
N VAL A 132 -1.25 2.03 9.55
CA VAL A 132 -0.42 2.86 8.70
C VAL A 132 -1.30 4.02 8.21
N SER A 133 -1.26 5.11 8.94
CA SER A 133 -1.91 6.37 8.56
C SER A 133 -0.87 7.44 8.30
N THR A 134 -1.06 8.23 7.25
CA THR A 134 -0.28 9.43 6.99
C THR A 134 -1.22 10.62 6.95
N ARG A 135 -0.78 11.76 7.52
CA ARG A 135 -1.49 13.05 7.38
C ARG A 135 -1.27 13.70 6.01
N ALA A 136 -0.46 13.08 5.16
CA ALA A 136 -0.21 13.59 3.82
C ALA A 136 -1.45 13.36 2.94
N HIS A 137 -2.13 14.44 2.56
CA HIS A 137 -3.06 14.46 1.44
C HIS A 137 -2.30 14.11 0.17
N LEU A 138 -2.28 12.84 -0.21
CA LEU A 138 -1.76 12.43 -1.51
C LEU A 138 -2.96 12.09 -2.41
N SER A 139 -3.70 13.14 -2.78
CA SER A 139 -4.69 13.16 -3.88
C SER A 139 -4.15 12.54 -5.17
N LEU A 140 -2.82 12.43 -5.29
CA LEU A 140 -2.11 11.77 -6.37
C LEU A 140 -2.46 10.28 -6.50
N LEU A 141 -2.53 9.51 -5.41
CA LEU A 141 -2.87 8.08 -5.52
C LEU A 141 -4.34 7.90 -5.92
N SER A 142 -5.26 8.68 -5.34
CA SER A 142 -6.67 8.64 -5.75
C SER A 142 -6.84 9.06 -7.21
N SER A 143 -6.13 10.09 -7.67
CA SER A 143 -6.14 10.51 -9.08
C SER A 143 -5.56 9.43 -9.99
N TYR A 144 -4.48 8.76 -9.57
CA TYR A 144 -3.91 7.65 -10.32
C TYR A 144 -4.92 6.51 -10.47
N PHE A 145 -5.54 6.05 -9.39
CA PHE A 145 -6.55 5.00 -9.46
C PHE A 145 -7.76 5.41 -10.28
N SER A 146 -8.21 6.67 -10.18
CA SER A 146 -9.28 7.19 -11.04
C SER A 146 -8.91 7.16 -12.53
N ASN A 147 -7.65 7.43 -12.89
CA ASN A 147 -7.21 7.37 -14.28
C ASN A 147 -7.13 5.92 -14.77
N VAL A 148 -6.63 5.01 -13.93
CA VAL A 148 -6.61 3.56 -14.22
C VAL A 148 -8.03 3.04 -14.46
N THR A 149 -8.96 3.30 -13.55
CA THR A 149 -10.34 2.81 -13.67
C THR A 149 -11.06 3.45 -14.86
N ALA A 150 -10.77 4.70 -15.20
CA ALA A 150 -11.28 5.34 -16.41
C ALA A 150 -10.84 4.62 -17.70
N VAL A 151 -9.64 4.03 -17.73
CA VAL A 151 -9.19 3.21 -18.87
C VAL A 151 -9.72 1.78 -18.80
N ILE A 152 -9.86 1.21 -17.61
CA ILE A 152 -10.52 -0.09 -17.42
C ILE A 152 -11.98 -0.04 -17.93
N GLY A 153 -12.68 1.08 -17.71
CA GLY A 153 -14.05 1.28 -18.21
C GLY A 153 -14.17 1.50 -19.72
N GLN A 154 -13.06 1.60 -20.46
CA GLN A 154 -13.08 1.74 -21.92
C GLN A 154 -13.07 0.37 -22.60
N GLN A 155 -13.99 0.16 -23.54
CA GLN A 155 -14.20 -1.13 -24.20
C GLN A 155 -12.92 -1.71 -24.83
N ASP A 156 -12.16 -0.91 -25.59
CA ASP A 156 -10.99 -1.39 -26.33
C ASP A 156 -9.67 -1.29 -25.53
N SER A 157 -9.70 -0.70 -24.34
CA SER A 157 -8.50 -0.42 -23.53
C SER A 157 -8.54 -1.06 -22.15
N ALA A 158 -9.60 -1.79 -21.82
CA ALA A 158 -9.78 -2.42 -20.51
C ALA A 158 -8.59 -3.29 -20.10
N ALA A 159 -8.16 -4.19 -20.99
CA ALA A 159 -7.02 -5.08 -20.73
C ALA A 159 -5.71 -4.30 -20.53
N CYS A 160 -5.52 -3.21 -21.26
CA CYS A 160 -4.36 -2.34 -21.08
C CYS A 160 -4.37 -1.60 -19.74
N GLY A 161 -5.55 -1.17 -19.27
CA GLY A 161 -5.72 -0.60 -17.93
C GLY A 161 -5.33 -1.59 -16.83
N TRP A 162 -5.77 -2.84 -16.95
CA TRP A 162 -5.39 -3.92 -16.04
C TRP A 162 -3.90 -4.22 -16.04
N GLU A 163 -3.27 -4.32 -17.22
CA GLU A 163 -1.83 -4.51 -17.33
C GLU A 163 -1.04 -3.29 -16.84
N ALA A 164 -1.59 -2.07 -16.96
CA ALA A 164 -1.02 -0.85 -16.36
C ALA A 164 -0.97 -0.97 -14.84
N LEU A 165 -2.13 -1.30 -14.24
CA LEU A 165 -2.28 -1.47 -12.80
C LEU A 165 -1.33 -2.53 -12.27
N ARG A 166 -1.31 -3.71 -12.91
CA ARG A 166 -0.41 -4.80 -12.53
C ARG A 166 1.06 -4.37 -12.59
N ARG A 167 1.49 -3.76 -13.69
CA ARG A 167 2.86 -3.25 -13.87
C ARG A 167 3.26 -2.29 -12.76
N ASP A 168 2.38 -1.35 -12.44
CA ASP A 168 2.68 -0.28 -11.48
C ASP A 168 2.70 -0.80 -10.03
N VAL A 169 1.79 -1.71 -9.68
CA VAL A 169 1.84 -2.38 -8.37
C VAL A 169 3.08 -3.26 -8.25
N ILE A 170 3.46 -4.02 -9.29
CA ILE A 170 4.74 -4.76 -9.33
C ILE A 170 5.91 -3.81 -9.06
N TRP A 171 5.92 -2.64 -9.72
CA TRP A 171 6.97 -1.65 -9.54
C TRP A 171 7.03 -1.14 -8.10
N VAL A 172 5.89 -0.76 -7.49
CA VAL A 172 5.83 -0.30 -6.10
C VAL A 172 6.36 -1.36 -5.14
N LEU A 173 5.87 -2.61 -5.25
CA LEU A 173 6.29 -3.67 -4.35
C LEU A 173 7.79 -3.97 -4.49
N LYS A 174 8.32 -3.95 -5.71
CA LYS A 174 9.76 -4.18 -5.96
C LYS A 174 10.61 -3.01 -5.45
N SER A 175 10.29 -1.78 -5.86
CA SER A 175 11.11 -0.60 -5.61
C SER A 175 11.20 -0.29 -4.11
N THR A 176 10.08 -0.39 -3.39
CA THR A 176 10.06 -0.15 -1.95
C THR A 176 10.86 -1.20 -1.19
N GLN A 177 10.83 -2.47 -1.61
CA GLN A 177 11.66 -3.51 -1.01
C GLN A 177 13.15 -3.34 -1.26
N GLN A 178 13.53 -2.86 -2.44
CA GLN A 178 14.92 -2.66 -2.82
C GLN A 178 15.51 -1.39 -2.17
N ILE A 179 14.79 -0.28 -2.24
CA ILE A 179 15.29 1.04 -1.82
C ILE A 179 14.99 1.31 -0.35
N HIS A 180 13.83 0.86 0.16
CA HIS A 180 13.34 1.17 1.50
C HIS A 180 13.26 -0.07 2.39
N ARG A 181 14.16 -1.03 2.18
CA ARG A 181 14.19 -2.31 2.90
C ARG A 181 14.08 -2.16 4.43
N SER A 182 14.71 -1.13 5.01
CA SER A 182 14.71 -0.85 6.45
C SER A 182 13.33 -0.51 7.03
N CYS A 183 12.35 -0.17 6.19
CA CYS A 183 11.00 0.17 6.64
C CYS A 183 10.11 -1.05 6.90
N PHE A 184 10.48 -2.23 6.40
CA PHE A 184 9.70 -3.45 6.51
C PHE A 184 10.14 -4.31 7.70
N ASN A 185 9.21 -5.12 8.20
CA ASN A 185 9.54 -6.13 9.18
C ASN A 185 10.14 -7.36 8.50
N TRP A 186 11.38 -7.71 8.86
CA TRP A 186 12.09 -8.88 8.35
C TRP A 186 12.31 -9.97 9.40
N SER A 187 11.88 -9.75 10.65
CA SER A 187 11.99 -10.76 11.69
C SER A 187 11.18 -12.00 11.31
N HIS A 188 11.77 -13.18 11.52
CA HIS A 188 11.31 -14.50 11.10
C HIS A 188 9.80 -14.71 11.32
N ALA A 189 9.02 -14.73 10.22
CA ALA A 189 7.78 -15.49 10.17
C ALA A 189 8.18 -16.88 9.66
N GLN A 190 8.24 -17.84 10.59
CA GLN A 190 8.12 -19.27 10.28
C GLN A 190 6.67 -19.57 9.90
#